data_AF-A0A3G4RXK6-F1
#
_entry.id   AF-A0A3G4RXK6-F1
#
_cell.length_a   1.000
_cell.length_b   1.000
_cell.length_c   1.000
_cell.angle_alpha   90.00
_cell.angle_beta   90.00
_cell.angle_gamma   90.00
#
_symmetry.space_group_name_H-M   'P 1'
#
loop_
_entity.id
_entity.type
_entity.pdbx_description
1 polymer ?
#
loop_
_entity_poly.entity_id
_entity_poly.type
_entity_poly.pdbx_seq_one_letter_code
_entity_poly.pdbx_strand_id
1 'polypeptide(L)' 'MGVSRSTIKRWLNYLESKNALVRIPVAGKVCAYATRST' A
#
# COMPACT_ATOMS: atom_id res chain seq x y z
N MET A 1 -15.75 0.39 -10.62
CA MET A 1 -14.95 0.05 -9.43
C MET A 1 -15.39 0.94 -8.28
N GLY A 2 -16.18 0.40 -7.34
CA GLY A 2 -16.90 1.17 -6.31
C GLY A 2 -16.10 1.48 -5.04
N VAL A 3 -14.80 1.78 -5.16
CA VAL A 3 -13.92 1.99 -4.00
C VAL A 3 -13.25 3.35 -4.11
N SER A 4 -13.37 4.17 -3.06
CA SER A 4 -12.79 5.51 -3.06
C SER A 4 -11.26 5.47 -2.88
N ARG A 5 -10.56 6.50 -3.38
CA ARG A 5 -9.11 6.66 -3.19
C ARG A 5 -8.71 6.71 -1.71
N SER A 6 -9.56 7.29 -0.85
CA SER A 6 -9.33 7.35 0.60
C SER A 6 -9.49 5.97 1.26
N THR A 7 -10.46 5.17 0.81
CA THR A 7 -10.62 3.78 1.25
C THR A 7 -9.37 2.96 0.91
N ILE A 8 -8.85 3.08 -0.32
CA ILE A 8 -7.62 2.38 -0.74
C ILE A 8 -6.42 2.79 0.15
N LYS A 9 -6.24 4.10 0.42
CA LYS A 9 -5.18 4.57 1.32
C LYS A 9 -5.30 4.04 2.75
N ARG A 10 -6.52 3.98 3.31
CA ARG A 10 -6.74 3.40 4.65
C ARG A 10 -6.31 1.93 4.71
N TRP A 11 -6.68 1.15 3.70
CA TRP A 11 -6.29 -0.26 3.64
C TRP A 11 -4.79 -0.46 3.44
N LEU A 12 -4.13 0.36 2.61
CA LEU A 12 -2.68 0.34 2.48
C LEU A 12 -1.98 0.58 3.82
N ASN A 13 -2.38 1.63 4.55
CA ASN A 13 -1.80 1.93 5.88
C ASN A 13 -2.05 0.78 6.89
N TYR A 14 -3.23 0.17 6.85
CA TYR A 14 -3.55 -0.97 7.70
C TYR A 14 -2.64 -2.18 7.39
N LEU A 15 -2.44 -2.51 6.12
CA LEU A 15 -1.61 -3.64 5.69
C LEU A 15 -0.12 -3.40 5.97
N GLU A 16 0.37 -2.17 5.80
CA GLU A 16 1.70 -1.76 6.24
C GLU A 16 1.88 -1.95 7.75
N SER A 17 0.89 -1.55 8.56
CA SER A 17 0.91 -1.75 10.02
C SER A 17 0.90 -3.22 10.43
N LYS A 18 0.34 -4.10 9.59
CA LYS A 18 0.36 -5.57 9.78
C LYS A 18 1.63 -6.22 9.23
N ASN A 19 2.57 -5.44 8.70
CA ASN A 19 3.80 -5.92 8.04
C ASN A 19 3.52 -6.91 6.88
N ALA A 20 2.30 -6.87 6.33
CA ALA A 20 1.87 -7.71 5.22
C ALA A 20 2.25 -7.11 3.86
N LEU A 21 2.62 -5.84 3.85
CA LEU A 21 2.86 -5.05 2.65
C LEU A 21 4.04 -4.11 2.86
N VAL A 22 4.91 -4.03 1.85
CA VAL A 22 6.10 -3.18 1.85
C VAL A 22 5.92 -2.08 0.81
N ARG A 23 6.18 -0.84 1.23
CA ARG A 23 6.21 0.34 0.35
C ARG A 23 7.61 0.55 -0.20
N ILE A 24 7.72 0.59 -1.53
CA ILE A 24 8.98 0.76 -2.24
C ILE A 24 8.93 2.11 -2.99
N PRO A 25 9.73 3.11 -2.59
CA PRO A 25 9.83 4.35 -3.36
C PRO A 25 10.55 4.06 -4.69
N VAL A 26 9.95 4.46 -5.82
CA VAL A 26 10.52 4.19 -7.15
C VAL A 26 11.09 5.46 -7.78
N ALA A 27 10.29 6.52 -7.87
CA ALA A 27 10.73 7.81 -8.40
C ALA A 27 9.76 8.94 -7.98
N GLY A 28 10.30 10.05 -7.48
CA GLY A 28 9.52 11.23 -7.10
C GLY A 28 8.36 10.90 -6.16
N LYS A 29 7.11 11.10 -6.63
CA LYS A 29 5.87 10.85 -5.87
C LYS A 29 5.29 9.45 -6.08
N VAL A 30 5.96 8.59 -6.85
CA VAL A 30 5.48 7.24 -7.19
C VAL A 30 6.04 6.22 -6.20
N CYS A 31 5.16 5.34 -5.71
CA CYS A 31 5.52 4.23 -4.85
C CYS A 31 4.93 2.94 -5.41
N ALA A 32 5.72 1.87 -5.38
CA ALA A 32 5.26 0.51 -5.60
C ALA A 32 4.95 -0.17 -4.27
N TYR A 33 4.09 -1.17 -4.31
CA TYR A 33 3.69 -1.95 -3.15
C TYR A 33 3.86 -3.44 -3.46
N ALA A 34 4.53 -4.15 -2.57
CA ALA A 34 4.73 -5.59 -2.68
C ALA A 34 4.11 -6.29 -1.46
N THR A 35 3.42 -7.40 -1.69
CA THR A 35 2.92 -8.26 -0.62
C THR A 35 4.04 -9.12 -0.09
N ARG A 36 4.15 -9.18 1.23
CA ARG A 36 5.12 -10.05 1.90
C ARG A 36 4.57 -11.48 1.93
N SER A 37 5.07 -12.35 1.05
CA SER A 37 4.87 -13.79 1.18
C SER A 37 5.88 -14.27 2.23
N THR A 38 5.41 -14.62 3.42
CA THR A 38 6.25 -15.17 4.49
C THR A 38 6.18 -16.69 4.44
#